data_AF-A0A4U3CDQ9-F1
#
_entry.id   AF-A0A4U3CDQ9-F1
#
_cell.length_a   1.000
_cell.length_b   1.000
_cell.length_c   1.000
_cell.angle_alpha   90.00
_cell.angle_beta   90.00
_cell.angle_gamma   90.00
#
_symmetry.space_group_name_H-M   'P 1'
#
loop_
_entity.id
_entity.type
_entity.pdbx_description
1 polymer ?
#
loop_
_entity_poly.entity_id
_entity_poly.type
_entity_poly.pdbx_seq_one_letter_code
_entity_poly.pdbx_strand_id
1 'polypeptide(L)'
;MQLVTEDNITELAVERWATARDPRTAEVMTALVRHLHDFAREVRLTEAEWMAAVQWLTRTGQISDAKREEFILASDVLGLSMLVVQMNHRLDPRATPATVLGPFFIEGSPQLPYGGDMSDGLDGVPLYVHGTVRDLDGDPVPGATFDVWQADDEGVYEAQLGEVDEARLRGKYTTREDGGYCVRSIAPKGYTIPMDGPVGELISQTAISHYRPAHIHFLFAVPGYEPLITHLFQEGAEYLDTDVVFGTKQELVVRFEQREPGPTPDGGRSDVPWVEARYDFVLQRAE
;
A
#
# COMPACT_ATOMS: atom_id res chain seq x y z
N MET A 1 3.23 15.76 -46.88
CA MET A 1 3.16 14.43 -46.25
C MET A 1 4.60 14.02 -45.95
N GLN A 2 5.05 14.19 -44.71
CA GLN A 2 6.38 13.71 -44.30
C GLN A 2 6.30 12.19 -44.10
N LEU A 3 7.25 11.46 -44.66
CA LEU A 3 7.42 10.04 -44.37
C LEU A 3 8.03 9.90 -42.97
N VAL A 4 7.66 8.82 -42.27
CA VAL A 4 8.16 8.54 -40.92
C VAL A 4 9.61 8.06 -41.00
N THR A 5 10.44 8.55 -40.09
CA THR A 5 11.86 8.25 -39.90
C THR A 5 12.13 8.12 -38.40
N GLU A 6 13.27 7.55 -38.02
CA GLU A 6 13.68 7.48 -36.61
C GLU A 6 13.76 8.87 -35.93
N ASP A 7 14.20 9.88 -36.69
CA ASP A 7 14.37 11.25 -36.20
C ASP A 7 13.04 11.96 -35.95
N ASN A 8 12.03 11.76 -36.82
CA ASN A 8 10.77 12.51 -36.76
C ASN A 8 9.59 11.73 -36.15
N ILE A 9 9.72 10.43 -35.86
CA ILE A 9 8.60 9.60 -35.39
C ILE A 9 8.02 10.08 -34.05
N THR A 10 8.86 10.59 -33.14
CA THR A 10 8.38 11.12 -31.84
C THR A 10 7.50 12.34 -32.04
N GLU A 11 7.95 13.31 -32.84
CA GLU A 11 7.20 14.54 -33.09
C GLU A 11 5.86 14.22 -33.76
N LEU A 12 5.87 13.36 -34.78
CA LEU A 12 4.65 12.93 -35.46
C LEU A 12 3.68 12.17 -34.53
N ALA A 13 4.19 11.34 -33.63
CA ALA A 13 3.35 10.64 -32.65
C ALA A 13 2.74 11.61 -31.63
N VAL A 14 3.55 12.54 -31.11
CA VAL A 14 3.10 13.60 -30.18
C VAL A 14 2.03 14.48 -30.82
N GLU A 15 2.22 14.93 -32.07
CA GLU A 15 1.22 15.71 -32.81
C GLU A 15 -0.11 14.98 -32.92
N ARG A 16 -0.09 13.66 -33.15
CA ARG A 16 -1.31 12.84 -33.22
C ARG A 16 -2.00 12.72 -31.87
N TRP A 17 -1.27 12.43 -30.80
CA TRP A 17 -1.84 12.33 -29.45
C TRP A 17 -2.35 13.68 -28.92
N ALA A 18 -1.77 14.80 -29.37
CA ALA A 18 -2.25 16.14 -29.05
C ALA A 18 -3.66 16.44 -29.60
N THR A 19 -4.18 15.64 -30.53
CA THR A 19 -5.55 15.77 -31.07
C THR A 19 -6.63 15.14 -30.18
N ALA A 20 -6.28 14.57 -29.02
CA ALA A 20 -7.24 14.02 -28.09
C ALA A 20 -8.28 15.08 -27.68
N ARG A 21 -9.56 14.67 -27.60
CA ARG A 21 -10.68 15.59 -27.32
C ARG A 21 -10.62 16.17 -25.91
N ASP A 22 -10.11 15.39 -24.97
CA ASP A 22 -9.91 15.81 -23.59
C ASP A 22 -8.50 16.41 -23.44
N PRO A 23 -8.37 17.68 -23.00
CA PRO A 23 -7.08 18.34 -22.86
C PRO A 23 -6.12 17.62 -21.92
N ARG A 24 -6.62 17.02 -20.83
CA ARG A 24 -5.78 16.30 -19.86
C ARG A 24 -5.22 15.01 -20.46
N THR A 25 -6.04 14.28 -21.20
CA THR A 25 -5.64 13.09 -21.96
C THR A 25 -4.56 13.44 -22.98
N ALA A 26 -4.70 14.56 -23.70
CA ALA A 26 -3.67 15.03 -24.63
C ALA A 26 -2.34 15.30 -23.90
N GLU A 27 -2.38 15.99 -22.76
CA GLU A 27 -1.21 16.28 -21.94
C GLU A 27 -0.50 14.99 -21.48
N VAL A 28 -1.24 14.06 -20.87
CA VAL A 28 -0.69 12.80 -20.33
C VAL A 28 -0.11 11.93 -21.45
N MET A 29 -0.83 11.74 -22.56
CA MET A 29 -0.37 10.86 -23.63
C MET A 29 0.83 11.44 -24.38
N THR A 30 0.87 12.75 -24.60
CA THR A 30 2.03 13.37 -25.27
C THR A 30 3.29 13.32 -24.40
N ALA A 31 3.17 13.48 -23.08
CA ALA A 31 4.29 13.28 -22.17
C ALA A 31 4.77 11.82 -22.15
N LEU A 32 3.84 10.87 -22.01
CA LEU A 32 4.15 9.43 -22.02
C LEU A 32 4.90 9.02 -23.30
N VAL A 33 4.42 9.45 -24.47
CA VAL A 33 5.04 9.10 -25.76
C VAL A 33 6.46 9.63 -25.88
N ARG A 34 6.71 10.86 -25.42
CA ARG A 34 8.08 11.43 -25.40
C ARG A 34 9.00 10.55 -24.55
N HIS A 35 8.64 10.32 -23.29
CA HIS A 35 9.47 9.54 -22.37
C HIS A 35 9.66 8.08 -22.83
N LEU A 36 8.64 7.46 -23.40
CA LEU A 36 8.73 6.10 -23.93
C LEU A 36 9.69 6.00 -25.13
N HIS A 37 9.61 6.94 -26.07
CA HIS A 37 10.52 6.99 -27.21
C HIS A 37 11.95 7.35 -26.79
N ASP A 38 12.12 8.24 -25.82
CA ASP A 38 13.43 8.61 -25.30
C ASP A 38 14.08 7.43 -24.57
N PHE A 39 13.33 6.68 -23.75
CA PHE A 39 13.78 5.42 -23.15
C PHE A 39 14.25 4.41 -24.21
N ALA A 40 13.45 4.18 -25.25
CA ALA A 40 13.80 3.24 -26.31
C ALA A 40 15.09 3.62 -27.05
N ARG A 41 15.32 4.93 -27.28
CA ARG A 41 16.58 5.44 -27.87
C ARG A 41 17.76 5.34 -26.91
N GLU A 42 17.55 5.68 -25.64
CA GLU A 42 18.58 5.65 -24.60
C GLU A 42 19.23 4.28 -24.49
N VAL A 43 18.40 3.23 -24.43
CA VAL A 43 18.88 1.84 -24.29
C VAL A 43 19.14 1.15 -25.64
N ARG A 44 18.81 1.81 -26.76
CA ARG A 44 18.82 1.23 -28.11
C ARG A 44 18.06 -0.09 -28.19
N LEU A 45 16.80 -0.05 -27.74
CA LEU A 45 15.94 -1.22 -27.57
C LEU A 45 15.87 -2.07 -28.85
N THR A 46 16.22 -3.35 -28.73
CA THR A 46 16.16 -4.29 -29.84
C THR A 46 14.75 -4.85 -30.06
N GLU A 47 14.48 -5.40 -31.25
CA GLU A 47 13.19 -6.05 -31.54
C GLU A 47 12.92 -7.25 -30.61
N ALA A 48 13.96 -7.97 -30.20
CA ALA A 48 13.84 -9.09 -29.27
C ALA A 48 13.49 -8.63 -27.85
N GLU A 49 14.14 -7.58 -27.35
CA GLU A 49 13.82 -6.98 -26.03
C GLU A 49 12.43 -6.36 -26.03
N TRP A 50 12.05 -5.66 -27.12
CA TRP A 50 10.70 -5.12 -27.28
C TRP A 50 9.65 -6.24 -27.24
N MET A 51 9.85 -7.34 -27.97
CA MET A 51 8.93 -8.48 -27.96
C MET A 51 8.86 -9.12 -26.56
N ALA A 52 9.99 -9.25 -25.87
CA ALA A 52 10.02 -9.75 -24.49
C ALA A 52 9.22 -8.84 -23.54
N ALA A 53 9.34 -7.51 -23.66
CA ALA A 53 8.56 -6.55 -22.88
C ALA A 53 7.05 -6.65 -23.16
N VAL A 54 6.66 -6.79 -24.44
CA VAL A 54 5.25 -6.99 -24.83
C VAL A 54 4.70 -8.29 -24.24
N GLN A 55 5.46 -9.38 -24.27
CA GLN A 55 5.07 -10.65 -23.66
C GLN A 55 4.98 -10.55 -22.14
N TRP A 56 5.90 -9.83 -21.50
CA TRP A 56 5.87 -9.56 -20.07
C TRP A 56 4.60 -8.81 -19.68
N LEU A 57 4.30 -7.68 -20.34
CA LEU A 57 3.06 -6.91 -20.12
C LEU A 57 1.79 -7.75 -20.35
N THR A 58 1.81 -8.61 -21.37
CA THR A 58 0.69 -9.51 -21.68
C THR A 58 0.45 -10.50 -20.53
N ARG A 59 1.51 -11.15 -20.02
CA ARG A 59 1.41 -12.08 -18.89
C ARG A 59 1.01 -11.37 -17.60
N THR A 60 1.49 -10.15 -17.37
CA THR A 60 1.09 -9.32 -16.21
C THR A 60 -0.42 -9.07 -16.22
N GLY A 61 -1.00 -8.76 -17.37
CA GLY A 61 -2.46 -8.63 -17.50
C GLY A 61 -3.21 -9.96 -17.34
N GLN A 62 -2.68 -11.06 -17.86
CA GLN A 62 -3.36 -12.37 -17.84
C GLN A 62 -3.40 -13.03 -16.46
N ILE A 63 -2.41 -12.78 -15.61
CA ILE A 63 -2.37 -13.32 -14.23
C ILE A 63 -3.18 -12.48 -13.25
N SER A 64 -3.58 -11.26 -13.64
CA SER A 64 -4.36 -10.38 -12.78
C SER A 64 -5.84 -10.79 -12.76
N ASP A 65 -6.46 -10.77 -11.59
CA ASP A 65 -7.86 -11.09 -11.31
C ASP A 65 -8.40 -10.26 -10.13
N ALA A 66 -9.59 -10.60 -9.62
CA ALA A 66 -10.24 -9.84 -8.54
C ALA A 66 -9.49 -9.86 -7.19
N LYS A 67 -8.58 -10.83 -6.98
CA LYS A 67 -7.78 -10.97 -5.76
C LYS A 67 -6.30 -10.61 -5.99
N ARG A 68 -5.82 -10.59 -7.25
CA ARG A 68 -4.44 -10.31 -7.63
C ARG A 68 -4.35 -9.23 -8.70
N GLU A 69 -3.66 -8.14 -8.42
CA GLU A 69 -3.39 -7.07 -9.39
C GLU A 69 -1.89 -6.96 -9.68
N GLU A 70 -1.39 -7.73 -10.65
CA GLU A 70 0.04 -7.79 -10.98
C GLU A 70 0.54 -6.48 -11.61
N PHE A 71 -0.33 -5.71 -12.28
CA PHE A 71 0.03 -4.37 -12.76
C PHE A 71 0.24 -3.36 -11.63
N ILE A 72 -0.52 -3.48 -10.52
CA ILE A 72 -0.27 -2.68 -9.32
C ILE A 72 1.07 -3.09 -8.72
N LEU A 73 1.32 -4.40 -8.59
CA LEU A 73 2.61 -4.89 -8.08
C LEU A 73 3.79 -4.44 -8.95
N ALA A 74 3.63 -4.43 -10.28
CA ALA A 74 4.64 -3.89 -11.20
C ALA A 74 4.90 -2.41 -10.94
N SER A 75 3.85 -1.61 -10.75
CA SER A 75 3.96 -0.19 -10.39
C SER A 75 4.65 0.00 -9.03
N ASP A 76 4.38 -0.89 -8.06
CA ASP A 76 4.95 -0.85 -6.72
C ASP A 76 6.48 -1.08 -6.75
N VAL A 77 6.93 -2.16 -7.41
CA VAL A 77 8.37 -2.50 -7.46
C VAL A 77 9.20 -1.56 -8.34
N LEU A 78 8.54 -0.84 -9.27
CA LEU A 78 9.17 0.23 -10.05
C LEU A 78 9.18 1.58 -9.28
N GLY A 79 8.57 1.64 -8.09
CA GLY A 79 8.46 2.85 -7.29
C GLY A 79 7.45 3.88 -7.80
N LEU A 80 6.73 3.58 -8.88
CA LEU A 80 5.75 4.50 -9.48
C LEU A 80 4.58 4.74 -8.54
N SER A 81 4.07 3.71 -7.88
CA SER A 81 2.94 3.85 -6.94
C SER A 81 3.29 4.81 -5.80
N MET A 82 4.47 4.67 -5.19
CA MET A 82 4.93 5.58 -4.15
C MET A 82 5.18 7.00 -4.66
N LEU A 83 5.73 7.15 -5.86
CA LEU A 83 5.90 8.48 -6.46
C LEU A 83 4.55 9.18 -6.70
N VAL A 84 3.55 8.46 -7.21
CA VAL A 84 2.19 8.98 -7.39
C VAL A 84 1.58 9.39 -6.06
N VAL A 85 1.71 8.56 -5.01
CA VAL A 85 1.25 8.92 -3.66
C VAL A 85 1.91 10.20 -3.18
N GLN A 86 3.23 10.33 -3.29
CA GLN A 86 3.96 11.52 -2.84
C GLN A 86 3.59 12.80 -3.61
N MET A 87 3.27 12.69 -4.89
CA MET A 87 2.85 13.85 -5.69
C MET A 87 1.45 14.34 -5.34
N ASN A 88 0.54 13.43 -4.98
CA ASN A 88 -0.88 13.74 -4.78
C ASN A 88 -1.28 13.91 -3.31
N HIS A 89 -0.51 13.35 -2.37
CA HIS A 89 -0.73 13.50 -0.92
C HIS A 89 0.36 14.38 -0.30
N ARG A 90 0.48 15.62 -0.80
CA ARG A 90 1.33 16.65 -0.20
C ARG A 90 0.66 17.25 1.03
N LEU A 91 0.51 16.41 2.05
CA LEU A 91 -0.07 16.80 3.32
C LEU A 91 0.86 17.76 4.07
N ASP A 92 0.29 18.53 5.00
CA ASP A 92 1.04 19.29 6.01
C ASP A 92 2.02 18.34 6.71
N PRO A 93 3.29 18.72 6.94
CA PRO A 93 4.27 17.86 7.58
C PRO A 93 3.88 17.33 8.98
N ARG A 94 2.87 17.93 9.63
CA ARG A 94 2.31 17.46 10.89
C ARG A 94 1.27 16.35 10.72
N ALA A 95 0.70 16.19 9.53
CA ALA A 95 -0.23 15.10 9.22
C ALA A 95 0.52 13.76 9.16
N THR A 96 -0.19 12.67 9.41
CA THR A 96 0.38 11.33 9.21
C THR A 96 0.72 11.14 7.72
N PRO A 97 1.95 10.71 7.38
CA PRO A 97 2.32 10.53 5.97
C PRO A 97 1.52 9.40 5.30
N ALA A 98 1.07 9.67 4.07
CA ALA A 98 0.48 8.64 3.21
C ALA A 98 1.54 7.69 2.63
N THR A 99 1.14 6.46 2.31
CA THR A 99 1.95 5.46 1.60
C THR A 99 1.06 4.67 0.61
N VAL A 100 1.63 3.72 -0.13
CA VAL A 100 0.90 2.91 -1.11
C VAL A 100 -0.19 2.05 -0.48
N LEU A 101 -1.27 1.80 -1.21
CA LEU A 101 -2.32 0.86 -0.81
C LEU A 101 -1.82 -0.60 -0.78
N GLY A 102 -0.95 -0.95 -1.72
CA GLY A 102 -0.56 -2.33 -1.99
C GLY A 102 -1.67 -3.14 -2.67
N PRO A 103 -1.38 -4.38 -3.09
CA PRO A 103 -2.29 -5.17 -3.93
C PRO A 103 -3.34 -5.98 -3.15
N PHE A 104 -3.35 -5.92 -1.81
CA PHE A 104 -4.14 -6.82 -0.95
C PHE A 104 -5.33 -6.15 -0.24
N PHE A 105 -5.63 -4.90 -0.57
CA PHE A 105 -6.86 -4.27 -0.11
C PHE A 105 -8.07 -4.87 -0.84
N ILE A 106 -9.11 -5.20 -0.09
CA ILE A 106 -10.37 -5.71 -0.61
C ILE A 106 -11.50 -4.97 0.13
N GLU A 107 -12.52 -4.56 -0.61
CA GLU A 107 -13.67 -3.87 -0.03
C GLU A 107 -14.54 -4.81 0.82
N GLY A 108 -15.30 -4.23 1.75
CA GLY A 108 -16.29 -4.98 2.54
C GLY A 108 -15.75 -5.66 3.79
N SER A 109 -14.67 -5.15 4.37
CA SER A 109 -14.17 -5.59 5.69
C SER A 109 -15.28 -5.58 6.76
N PRO A 110 -15.31 -6.57 7.67
CA PRO A 110 -16.32 -6.65 8.71
C PRO A 110 -16.20 -5.47 9.68
N GLN A 111 -17.33 -4.91 10.11
CA GLN A 111 -17.35 -3.86 11.13
C GLN A 111 -17.07 -4.47 12.51
N LEU A 112 -16.04 -3.97 13.19
CA LEU A 112 -15.64 -4.41 14.51
C LEU A 112 -15.83 -3.28 15.54
N PRO A 113 -16.18 -3.61 16.80
CA PRO A 113 -16.26 -2.63 17.87
C PRO A 113 -14.85 -2.18 18.31
N TYR A 114 -14.78 -1.18 19.18
CA TYR A 114 -13.52 -0.76 19.81
C TYR A 114 -12.85 -1.95 20.53
N GLY A 115 -11.61 -2.29 20.14
CA GLY A 115 -10.90 -3.45 20.65
C GLY A 115 -11.38 -4.80 20.08
N GLY A 116 -12.27 -4.79 19.09
CA GLY A 116 -12.70 -6.00 18.39
C GLY A 116 -11.52 -6.69 17.71
N ASP A 117 -11.46 -8.01 17.80
CA ASP A 117 -10.35 -8.82 17.32
C ASP A 117 -10.52 -9.19 15.84
N MET A 118 -9.69 -8.63 14.96
CA MET A 118 -9.72 -8.97 13.54
C MET A 118 -8.97 -10.25 13.19
N SER A 119 -8.27 -10.88 14.16
CA SER A 119 -7.66 -12.20 13.94
C SER A 119 -8.67 -13.34 14.03
N ASP A 120 -9.83 -13.10 14.65
CA ASP A 120 -10.91 -14.08 14.83
C ASP A 120 -10.43 -15.48 15.29
N GLY A 121 -9.44 -15.51 16.20
CA GLY A 121 -8.94 -16.75 16.80
C GLY A 121 -7.80 -17.43 16.06
N LEU A 122 -7.21 -16.79 15.05
CA LEU A 122 -5.96 -17.26 14.45
C LEU A 122 -4.81 -17.31 15.45
N ASP A 123 -3.93 -18.28 15.24
CA ASP A 123 -2.67 -18.38 15.98
C ASP A 123 -1.79 -17.14 15.73
N GLY A 124 -1.06 -16.74 16.76
CA GLY A 124 -0.17 -15.59 16.73
C GLY A 124 -0.06 -14.90 18.09
N VAL A 125 0.91 -14.01 18.23
CA VAL A 125 1.06 -13.21 19.46
C VAL A 125 0.01 -12.11 19.44
N PRO A 126 -0.88 -12.00 20.44
CA PRO A 126 -1.90 -10.95 20.45
C PRO A 126 -1.27 -9.56 20.36
N LEU A 127 -1.84 -8.71 19.50
CA LEU A 127 -1.39 -7.35 19.25
C LEU A 127 -2.53 -6.38 19.50
N TYR A 128 -2.22 -5.30 20.20
CA TYR A 128 -3.11 -4.14 20.36
C TYR A 128 -2.46 -2.91 19.74
N VAL A 129 -3.08 -2.38 18.69
CA VAL A 129 -2.69 -1.09 18.09
C VAL A 129 -3.70 -0.03 18.51
N HIS A 130 -3.26 0.99 19.22
CA HIS A 130 -4.16 1.99 19.79
C HIS A 130 -3.55 3.39 19.88
N GLY A 131 -4.42 4.37 20.06
CA GLY A 131 -4.06 5.77 20.21
C GLY A 131 -5.26 6.66 19.89
N THR A 132 -4.98 7.85 19.36
CA THR A 132 -6.00 8.85 19.00
C THR A 132 -5.89 9.27 17.55
N VAL A 133 -7.03 9.54 16.93
CA VAL A 133 -7.12 10.21 15.63
C VAL A 133 -7.47 11.67 15.89
N ARG A 134 -6.66 12.58 15.38
CA ARG A 134 -6.78 14.03 15.56
C ARG A 134 -6.68 14.77 14.23
N ASP A 135 -7.12 16.01 14.19
CA ASP A 135 -6.81 16.91 13.08
C ASP A 135 -5.53 17.72 13.31
N LEU A 136 -5.17 18.57 12.34
CA LEU A 136 -3.96 19.42 12.41
C LEU A 136 -3.97 20.48 13.52
N ASP A 137 -5.15 20.78 14.07
CA ASP A 137 -5.32 21.69 15.20
C ASP A 137 -5.22 20.95 16.55
N GLY A 138 -5.14 19.61 16.51
CA GLY A 138 -5.02 18.72 17.67
C GLY A 138 -6.36 18.28 18.24
N ASP A 139 -7.47 18.69 17.63
CA ASP A 139 -8.82 18.31 18.03
C ASP A 139 -9.08 16.84 17.68
N PRO A 140 -9.76 16.07 18.55
CA PRO A 140 -10.11 14.69 18.25
C PRO A 140 -11.05 14.60 17.05
N VAL A 141 -10.90 13.55 16.24
CA VAL A 141 -11.81 13.24 15.12
C VAL A 141 -12.72 12.09 15.53
N PRO A 142 -13.91 12.36 16.10
CA PRO A 142 -14.86 11.31 16.48
C PRO A 142 -15.57 10.72 15.27
N GLY A 143 -15.96 9.45 15.36
CA GLY A 143 -16.70 8.78 14.28
C GLY A 143 -15.89 8.55 13.00
N ALA A 144 -14.58 8.81 13.01
CA ALA A 144 -13.70 8.49 11.90
C ALA A 144 -13.70 6.99 11.69
N THR A 145 -14.11 6.58 10.49
CA THR A 145 -14.15 5.17 10.11
C THR A 145 -12.92 4.84 9.27
N PHE A 146 -12.28 3.71 9.57
CA PHE A 146 -11.07 3.28 8.88
C PHE A 146 -11.02 1.77 8.73
N ASP A 147 -10.49 1.34 7.58
CA ASP A 147 -10.22 -0.06 7.27
C ASP A 147 -8.79 -0.41 7.70
N VAL A 148 -8.61 -1.61 8.23
CA VAL A 148 -7.34 -2.17 8.67
C VAL A 148 -7.18 -3.54 8.06
N TRP A 149 -5.98 -3.87 7.58
CA TRP A 149 -5.64 -5.20 7.09
C TRP A 149 -4.13 -5.49 7.24
N GLN A 150 -3.78 -6.77 7.36
CA GLN A 150 -2.38 -7.22 7.45
C GLN A 150 -2.22 -8.68 6.98
N ALA A 151 -0.97 -9.11 6.84
CA ALA A 151 -0.61 -10.51 6.73
C ALA A 151 -0.73 -11.23 8.09
N ASP A 152 -0.85 -12.56 8.04
CA ASP A 152 -0.75 -13.42 9.22
C ASP A 152 0.69 -13.61 9.74
N ASP A 153 0.86 -14.46 10.75
CA ASP A 153 2.15 -14.78 11.36
C ASP A 153 3.05 -15.68 10.48
N GLU A 154 2.52 -16.17 9.36
CA GLU A 154 3.26 -16.83 8.29
C GLU A 154 3.61 -15.88 7.13
N GLY A 155 3.05 -14.67 7.11
CA GLY A 155 3.27 -13.66 6.08
C GLY A 155 2.33 -13.78 4.88
N VAL A 156 1.12 -14.31 5.08
CA VAL A 156 0.15 -14.56 4.01
C VAL A 156 -1.10 -13.70 4.20
N TYR A 157 -1.59 -13.08 3.11
CA TYR A 157 -2.92 -12.47 3.06
C TYR A 157 -3.95 -13.48 2.55
N GLU A 158 -5.21 -13.31 2.96
CA GLU A 158 -6.33 -14.13 2.45
C GLU A 158 -6.43 -14.15 0.92
N ALA A 159 -6.03 -13.08 0.24
CA ALA A 159 -6.09 -12.96 -1.21
C ALA A 159 -5.22 -14.02 -1.91
N GLN A 160 -4.23 -14.56 -1.18
CA GLN A 160 -3.32 -15.60 -1.64
C GLN A 160 -3.82 -17.02 -1.30
N LEU A 161 -4.88 -17.14 -0.49
CA LEU A 161 -5.48 -18.41 -0.08
C LEU A 161 -6.64 -18.73 -1.04
N GLY A 162 -6.41 -19.68 -1.96
CA GLY A 162 -7.40 -20.03 -2.98
C GLY A 162 -8.72 -20.62 -2.46
N GLU A 163 -8.75 -21.09 -1.20
CA GLU A 163 -9.89 -21.79 -0.59
C GLU A 163 -10.62 -20.99 0.51
N VAL A 164 -10.21 -19.74 0.78
CA VAL A 164 -10.80 -18.91 1.83
C VAL A 164 -11.62 -17.78 1.21
N ASP A 165 -12.93 -17.82 1.47
CA ASP A 165 -13.89 -16.76 1.12
C ASP A 165 -14.22 -15.85 2.32
N GLU A 166 -13.67 -16.16 3.50
CA GLU A 166 -13.88 -15.41 4.73
C GLU A 166 -12.88 -14.27 4.89
N ALA A 167 -13.36 -13.13 5.38
CA ALA A 167 -12.52 -11.99 5.73
C ALA A 167 -11.58 -12.37 6.89
N ARG A 168 -10.26 -12.34 6.66
CA ARG A 168 -9.20 -12.74 7.59
C ARG A 168 -8.24 -11.58 7.83
N LEU A 169 -7.94 -11.29 9.09
CA LEU A 169 -7.00 -10.22 9.51
C LEU A 169 -7.29 -8.87 8.88
N ARG A 170 -8.59 -8.56 8.80
CA ARG A 170 -9.10 -7.27 8.35
C ARG A 170 -10.33 -6.87 9.14
N GLY A 171 -10.52 -5.58 9.27
CA GLY A 171 -11.65 -5.04 9.98
C GLY A 171 -11.85 -3.56 9.69
N LYS A 172 -13.09 -3.12 9.86
CA LYS A 172 -13.47 -1.71 9.83
C LYS A 172 -13.77 -1.25 11.24
N TYR A 173 -13.11 -0.20 11.67
CA TYR A 173 -13.21 0.35 13.02
C TYR A 173 -13.70 1.80 12.97
N THR A 174 -14.17 2.29 14.12
CA THR A 174 -14.66 3.66 14.28
C THR A 174 -14.07 4.27 15.54
N THR A 175 -13.57 5.50 15.45
CA THR A 175 -13.06 6.23 16.62
C THR A 175 -14.18 6.62 17.58
N ARG A 176 -13.84 6.68 18.87
CA ARG A 176 -14.72 7.16 19.95
C ARG A 176 -14.84 8.69 19.93
N GLU A 177 -15.71 9.22 20.79
CA GLU A 177 -15.94 10.67 20.97
C GLU A 177 -14.66 11.46 21.31
N ASP A 178 -13.70 10.83 21.99
CA ASP A 178 -12.39 11.41 22.32
C ASP A 178 -11.34 11.22 21.21
N GLY A 179 -11.75 10.72 20.03
CA GLY A 179 -10.87 10.35 18.93
C GLY A 179 -10.11 9.04 19.15
N GLY A 180 -10.32 8.36 20.30
CA GLY A 180 -9.63 7.13 20.64
C GLY A 180 -9.99 5.97 19.72
N TYR A 181 -9.00 5.16 19.36
CA TYR A 181 -9.18 3.90 18.66
C TYR A 181 -8.40 2.76 19.33
N CYS A 182 -8.84 1.53 19.12
CA CYS A 182 -8.14 0.32 19.54
C CYS A 182 -8.46 -0.80 18.55
N VAL A 183 -7.43 -1.30 17.89
CA VAL A 183 -7.46 -2.46 17.00
C VAL A 183 -6.81 -3.61 17.73
N ARG A 184 -7.47 -4.77 17.73
CA ARG A 184 -6.92 -6.01 18.25
C ARG A 184 -6.68 -6.98 17.09
N SER A 185 -5.51 -7.61 17.06
CA SER A 185 -5.11 -8.58 16.05
C SER A 185 -3.99 -9.48 16.59
N ILE A 186 -3.16 -10.03 15.71
CA ILE A 186 -1.89 -10.71 16.00
C ILE A 186 -0.71 -9.89 15.44
N ALA A 187 0.46 -10.05 16.02
CA ALA A 187 1.68 -9.38 15.54
C ALA A 187 1.97 -9.81 14.09
N PRO A 188 2.07 -8.86 13.13
CA PRO A 188 2.35 -9.18 11.74
C PRO A 188 3.78 -9.69 11.57
N LYS A 189 4.01 -10.46 10.52
CA LYS A 189 5.34 -10.83 10.06
C LYS A 189 5.70 -10.11 8.76
N GLY A 190 6.98 -9.87 8.55
CA GLY A 190 7.48 -9.48 7.23
C GLY A 190 7.25 -10.61 6.23
N TYR A 191 6.96 -10.25 4.98
CA TYR A 191 6.55 -11.21 3.97
C TYR A 191 7.13 -10.87 2.61
N THR A 192 7.07 -11.82 1.68
CA THR A 192 7.48 -11.62 0.29
C THR A 192 6.33 -11.16 -0.58
N ILE A 193 6.57 -10.23 -1.50
CA ILE A 193 5.60 -10.00 -2.59
C ILE A 193 5.34 -11.30 -3.38
N PRO A 194 4.23 -11.41 -4.13
CA PRO A 194 4.02 -12.54 -5.02
C PRO A 194 5.20 -12.75 -5.98
N MET A 195 5.83 -13.93 -5.91
CA MET A 195 7.03 -14.27 -6.70
C MET A 195 6.76 -15.25 -7.85
N ASP A 196 5.52 -15.71 -7.99
CA ASP A 196 5.06 -16.70 -8.98
C ASP A 196 4.57 -16.07 -10.30
N GLY A 197 4.68 -14.75 -10.44
CA GLY A 197 4.25 -13.98 -11.61
C GLY A 197 5.39 -13.28 -12.35
N PRO A 198 5.08 -12.54 -13.43
CA PRO A 198 6.05 -11.78 -14.21
C PRO A 198 6.88 -10.79 -13.39
N VAL A 199 6.30 -10.17 -12.35
CA VAL A 199 7.07 -9.29 -11.46
C VAL A 199 8.11 -10.09 -10.67
N GLY A 200 7.71 -11.24 -10.10
CA GLY A 200 8.62 -12.15 -9.42
C GLY A 200 9.75 -12.65 -10.30
N GLU A 201 9.46 -13.01 -11.56
CA GLU A 201 10.46 -13.39 -12.56
C GLU A 201 11.49 -12.28 -12.79
N LEU A 202 11.05 -11.02 -12.89
CA LEU A 202 11.93 -9.87 -13.09
C LEU A 202 12.78 -9.58 -11.84
N ILE A 203 12.16 -9.54 -10.67
CA ILE A 203 12.85 -9.28 -9.39
C ILE A 203 13.91 -10.36 -9.12
N SER A 204 13.63 -11.62 -9.46
CA SER A 204 14.58 -12.74 -9.32
C SER A 204 15.86 -12.59 -10.16
N GLN A 205 15.88 -11.68 -11.14
CA GLN A 205 17.07 -11.36 -11.95
C GLN A 205 17.91 -10.22 -11.36
N THR A 206 17.53 -9.71 -10.19
CA THR A 206 18.17 -8.57 -9.53
C THR A 206 18.68 -8.94 -8.13
N ALA A 207 19.44 -8.04 -7.51
CA ALA A 207 19.79 -8.15 -6.10
C ALA A 207 18.73 -7.49 -5.18
N ILE A 208 17.60 -7.05 -5.71
CA ILE A 208 16.53 -6.41 -4.94
C ILE A 208 15.91 -7.47 -4.03
N SER A 209 15.81 -7.16 -2.73
CA SER A 209 15.05 -8.00 -1.80
C SER A 209 13.59 -8.00 -2.21
N HIS A 210 12.94 -9.16 -2.26
CA HIS A 210 11.51 -9.29 -2.53
C HIS A 210 10.65 -9.21 -1.26
N TYR A 211 11.26 -8.84 -0.14
CA TYR A 211 10.61 -8.76 1.16
C TYR A 211 10.05 -7.37 1.45
N ARG A 212 8.97 -7.37 2.21
CA ARG A 212 8.40 -6.22 2.89
C ARG A 212 8.59 -6.39 4.40
N PRO A 213 8.95 -5.33 5.14
CA PRO A 213 9.03 -5.38 6.60
C PRO A 213 7.68 -5.69 7.23
N ALA A 214 7.64 -6.15 8.48
CA ALA A 214 6.39 -6.37 9.22
C ALA A 214 5.60 -5.06 9.35
N HIS A 215 4.34 -5.06 8.90
CA HIS A 215 3.51 -3.85 8.90
C HIS A 215 2.00 -4.15 8.95
N ILE A 216 1.23 -3.11 9.25
CA ILE A 216 -0.23 -3.11 9.30
C ILE A 216 -0.73 -1.93 8.49
N HIS A 217 -1.73 -2.17 7.64
CA HIS A 217 -2.29 -1.14 6.79
C HIS A 217 -3.47 -0.42 7.46
N PHE A 218 -3.63 0.85 7.13
CA PHE A 218 -4.74 1.70 7.55
C PHE A 218 -5.25 2.51 6.35
N LEU A 219 -6.56 2.55 6.17
CA LEU A 219 -7.23 3.42 5.21
C LEU A 219 -8.31 4.22 5.93
N PHE A 220 -8.07 5.53 6.04
CA PHE A 220 -9.04 6.49 6.57
C PHE A 220 -9.78 7.14 5.40
N ALA A 221 -11.11 6.92 5.37
CA ALA A 221 -12.03 7.59 4.45
C ALA A 221 -13.05 8.39 5.27
N VAL A 222 -12.60 9.50 5.84
CA VAL A 222 -13.39 10.31 6.77
C VAL A 222 -13.94 11.54 6.04
N PRO A 223 -15.28 11.75 6.00
CA PRO A 223 -15.86 12.93 5.36
C PRO A 223 -15.27 14.24 5.89
N GLY A 224 -14.86 15.13 4.98
CA GLY A 224 -14.24 16.42 5.31
C GLY A 224 -12.73 16.37 5.56
N TYR A 225 -12.10 15.20 5.41
CA TYR A 225 -10.66 15.01 5.49
C TYR A 225 -10.11 14.45 4.18
N GLU A 226 -8.85 14.77 3.90
CA GLU A 226 -8.09 14.11 2.84
C GLU A 226 -8.03 12.60 3.12
N PRO A 227 -8.31 11.73 2.14
CA PRO A 227 -8.13 10.30 2.29
C PRO A 227 -6.68 9.97 2.69
N LEU A 228 -6.52 9.15 3.73
CA LEU A 228 -5.21 8.72 4.20
C LEU A 228 -5.11 7.21 4.09
N ILE A 229 -4.25 6.75 3.19
CA ILE A 229 -3.75 5.37 3.15
C ILE A 229 -2.36 5.39 3.75
N THR A 230 -2.12 4.59 4.78
CA THR A 230 -0.82 4.55 5.48
C THR A 230 -0.54 3.16 6.04
N HIS A 231 0.69 2.93 6.48
CA HIS A 231 1.11 1.71 7.16
C HIS A 231 1.78 2.07 8.47
N LEU A 232 1.71 1.17 9.46
CA LEU A 232 2.60 1.21 10.62
C LEU A 232 3.57 0.04 10.52
N PHE A 233 4.87 0.32 10.57
CA PHE A 233 5.95 -0.66 10.48
C PHE A 233 6.52 -0.94 11.86
N GLN A 234 6.88 -2.19 12.14
CA GLN A 234 7.52 -2.54 13.41
C GLN A 234 8.97 -2.04 13.45
N GLU A 235 9.32 -1.30 14.50
CA GLU A 235 10.71 -0.88 14.78
C GLU A 235 11.65 -2.09 14.88
N GLY A 236 12.76 -2.02 14.16
CA GLY A 236 13.76 -3.09 14.11
C GLY A 236 13.35 -4.30 13.27
N ALA A 237 12.23 -4.24 12.53
CA ALA A 237 11.90 -5.28 11.57
C ALA A 237 12.97 -5.41 10.47
N GLU A 238 13.17 -6.62 9.98
CA GLU A 238 14.00 -6.87 8.80
C GLU A 238 13.42 -6.11 7.59
N TYR A 239 14.31 -5.65 6.70
CA TYR A 239 13.97 -4.98 5.43
C TYR A 239 13.32 -3.60 5.55
N LEU A 240 13.37 -2.92 6.71
CA LEU A 240 12.86 -1.55 6.85
C LEU A 240 13.50 -0.55 5.86
N ASP A 241 14.80 -0.70 5.59
CA ASP A 241 15.58 0.15 4.68
C ASP A 241 15.64 -0.39 3.23
N THR A 242 15.07 -1.57 3.00
CA THR A 242 15.06 -2.24 1.69
C THR A 242 13.68 -2.76 1.30
N ASP A 243 12.60 -2.11 1.75
CA ASP A 243 11.22 -2.49 1.38
C ASP A 243 11.07 -2.45 -0.13
N VAL A 244 10.70 -3.59 -0.73
CA VAL A 244 10.66 -3.77 -2.20
C VAL A 244 9.71 -2.81 -2.91
N VAL A 245 8.74 -2.24 -2.19
CA VAL A 245 7.75 -1.28 -2.72
C VAL A 245 8.00 0.16 -2.27
N PHE A 246 9.14 0.43 -1.62
CA PHE A 246 9.55 1.77 -1.16
C PHE A 246 8.56 2.43 -0.18
N GLY A 247 7.79 1.63 0.58
CA GLY A 247 6.67 2.10 1.39
C GLY A 247 7.04 2.64 2.77
N THR A 248 8.28 2.44 3.22
CA THR A 248 8.73 2.82 4.56
C THR A 248 9.00 4.32 4.69
N LYS A 249 8.58 4.88 5.83
CA LYS A 249 8.85 6.25 6.25
C LYS A 249 9.17 6.26 7.72
N GLN A 250 10.10 7.11 8.15
CA GLN A 250 10.59 7.11 9.54
C GLN A 250 9.45 7.40 10.54
N GLU A 251 8.53 8.27 10.17
CA GLU A 251 7.35 8.68 10.96
C GLU A 251 6.31 7.56 11.12
N LEU A 252 6.43 6.49 10.32
CA LEU A 252 5.55 5.33 10.30
C LEU A 252 6.20 4.11 10.98
N VAL A 253 7.43 4.23 11.48
CA VAL A 253 8.10 3.18 12.25
C VAL A 253 7.69 3.30 13.71
N VAL A 254 7.05 2.25 14.24
CA VAL A 254 6.43 2.22 15.57
C VAL A 254 7.05 1.11 16.39
N ARG A 255 7.28 1.37 17.68
CA ARG A 255 7.77 0.36 18.61
C ARG A 255 6.65 -0.61 18.99
N PHE A 256 6.94 -1.89 18.87
CA PHE A 256 6.07 -2.99 19.28
C PHE A 256 6.57 -3.50 20.64
N GLU A 257 5.95 -3.03 21.71
CA GLU A 257 6.38 -3.31 23.08
C GLU A 257 5.76 -4.60 23.61
N GLN A 258 6.60 -5.53 24.05
CA GLN A 258 6.12 -6.74 24.71
C GLN A 258 5.53 -6.41 26.09
N ARG A 259 4.42 -7.08 26.42
CA ARG A 259 3.68 -6.96 27.65
C ARG A 259 3.41 -8.34 28.23
N GLU A 260 3.56 -8.45 29.54
CA GLU A 260 3.17 -9.65 30.29
C GLU A 260 1.64 -9.76 30.41
N PRO A 261 1.10 -10.96 30.74
CA PRO A 261 -0.33 -11.15 31.01
C PRO A 261 -0.88 -10.10 31.97
N GLY A 262 -1.92 -9.37 31.54
CA GLY A 262 -2.33 -8.16 32.23
C GLY A 262 -3.44 -7.37 31.55
N PRO A 263 -3.79 -6.20 32.10
CA PRO A 263 -4.78 -5.30 31.49
C PRO A 263 -4.39 -4.90 30.06
N THR A 264 -5.37 -4.75 29.18
CA THR A 264 -5.18 -4.41 27.77
C THR A 264 -5.83 -3.05 27.42
N PRO A 265 -5.41 -2.38 26.32
CA PRO A 265 -5.86 -1.02 26.00
C PRO A 265 -7.35 -0.91 25.64
N ASP A 266 -7.98 -2.01 25.26
CA ASP A 266 -9.43 -2.11 25.06
C ASP A 266 -10.25 -2.06 26.36
N GLY A 267 -9.59 -2.05 27.53
CA GLY A 267 -10.21 -2.14 28.85
C GLY A 267 -10.40 -3.57 29.35
N GLY A 268 -9.93 -4.55 28.59
CA GLY A 268 -9.96 -5.98 28.93
C GLY A 268 -8.72 -6.45 29.69
N ARG A 269 -8.42 -7.74 29.52
CA ARG A 269 -7.25 -8.40 30.08
C ARG A 269 -6.79 -9.51 29.12
N SER A 270 -5.48 -9.65 28.95
CA SER A 270 -4.84 -10.80 28.30
C SER A 270 -4.30 -11.77 29.36
N ASP A 271 -4.58 -13.06 29.17
CA ASP A 271 -4.04 -14.14 30.01
C ASP A 271 -2.68 -14.67 29.51
N VAL A 272 -2.23 -14.20 28.34
CA VAL A 272 -0.96 -14.54 27.71
C VAL A 272 -0.12 -13.26 27.47
N PRO A 273 1.20 -13.38 27.26
CA PRO A 273 2.00 -12.26 26.78
C PRO A 273 1.44 -11.71 25.46
N TRP A 274 1.51 -10.39 25.30
CA TRP A 274 0.95 -9.68 24.16
C TRP A 274 1.85 -8.51 23.76
N VAL A 275 1.56 -7.87 22.64
CA VAL A 275 2.33 -6.77 22.07
C VAL A 275 1.47 -5.52 21.97
N GLU A 276 2.04 -4.39 22.32
CA GLU A 276 1.41 -3.07 22.22
C GLU A 276 2.13 -2.23 21.17
N ALA A 277 1.36 -1.62 20.26
CA ALA A 277 1.83 -0.56 19.39
C ALA A 277 0.97 0.69 19.60
N ARG A 278 1.59 1.79 20.01
CA ARG A 278 0.89 3.06 20.23
C ARG A 278 1.20 4.04 19.10
N TYR A 279 0.16 4.57 18.47
CA TYR A 279 0.31 5.56 17.40
C TYR A 279 -0.85 6.56 17.41
N ASP A 280 -0.55 7.85 17.24
CA ASP A 280 -1.56 8.89 17.09
C ASP A 280 -1.61 9.33 15.63
N PHE A 281 -2.76 9.12 14.97
CA PHE A 281 -2.98 9.53 13.58
C PHE A 281 -3.40 10.99 13.53
N VAL A 282 -2.86 11.73 12.56
CA VAL A 282 -3.21 13.13 12.31
C VAL A 282 -3.77 13.24 10.89
N LEU A 283 -5.05 13.57 10.78
CA LEU A 283 -5.75 13.76 9.50
C LEU A 283 -5.74 15.23 9.11
N GLN A 284 -5.57 15.49 7.82
CA GLN A 284 -5.69 16.82 7.24
C GLN A 284 -7.10 17.02 6.68
N ARG A 285 -7.70 18.19 6.93
CA ARG A 285 -8.99 18.56 6.34
C ARG A 285 -8.86 18.71 4.82
N ALA A 286 -9.85 18.24 4.07
CA ALA A 286 -9.93 18.51 2.64
C ALA A 286 -10.28 19.99 2.41
N GLU A 287 -9.62 20.61 1.43
CA GLU A 287 -9.87 22.01 1.04
C GLU A 287 -11.22 22.21 0.32
#